data_AF-A0A229RYR9-F1
#
_entry.id   AF-A0A229RYR9-F1
#
_cell.length_a   1.000
_cell.length_b   1.000
_cell.length_c   1.000
_cell.angle_alpha   90.00
_cell.angle_beta   90.00
_cell.angle_gamma   90.00
#
_symmetry.space_group_name_H-M   'P 1'
#
loop_
_entity.id
_entity.type
_entity.pdbx_description
1 polymer ?
#
loop_
_entity_poly.entity_id
_entity_poly.type
_entity_poly.pdbx_seq_one_letter_code
_entity_poly.pdbx_strand_id
1 'polypeptide(L)'
;MTPEHAFRELRAEVERLHGSVNTEWDRPADKTVQLAIEDARLIAEFVVGYVLKDDVGEVIEERVRSSQAFVDSITAMRRSFEDFRSCLLAVGKAGTERESVLVAQLDEHARNLRERAESTVDHFAAVLDDPVVGEDEKPAKRAAATEAVAEIRRQLRARWLLDQTERTLDGARQAQAAAEDAAGVAGAKGVGQYYLEHAEKEARIADRLRAAVVALLTTVAAGFIVLNFLSIDFTVGTELLRLSATIPLAALAAYLMRESSKHRAAAQWAGELAIAMRTLKGYTTSLGDKGLELHRALGMRAFAATSDRANGSDPGLYEDLMAAVDALAKVDQLLRRVRDEGKPPEANP
;
A
#
# COMPACT_ATOMS: atom_id res chain seq x y z
N MET A 1 -6.98 -34.37 -45.19
CA MET A 1 -8.03 -34.73 -44.20
C MET A 1 -9.36 -34.48 -44.89
N THR A 2 -10.27 -35.45 -44.95
CA THR A 2 -11.58 -35.22 -45.58
C THR A 2 -12.44 -34.33 -44.66
N PRO A 3 -13.34 -33.49 -45.20
CA PRO A 3 -14.24 -32.68 -44.39
C PRO A 3 -15.00 -33.52 -43.37
N GLU A 4 -15.62 -34.63 -43.80
CA GLU A 4 -16.36 -35.55 -42.91
C GLU A 4 -15.54 -36.05 -41.73
N HIS A 5 -14.25 -36.31 -41.94
CA HIS A 5 -13.36 -36.72 -40.86
C HIS A 5 -13.17 -35.59 -39.84
N ALA A 6 -12.99 -34.35 -40.30
CA ALA A 6 -12.86 -33.17 -39.43
C ALA A 6 -14.08 -32.96 -38.53
N PHE A 7 -15.29 -33.04 -39.10
CA PHE A 7 -16.53 -32.90 -38.33
C PHE A 7 -16.72 -34.04 -37.32
N ARG A 8 -16.43 -35.28 -37.72
CA ARG A 8 -16.53 -36.45 -36.83
C ARG A 8 -15.56 -36.34 -35.66
N GLU A 9 -14.33 -35.93 -35.92
CA GLU A 9 -13.33 -35.71 -34.88
C GLU A 9 -13.71 -34.55 -33.95
N LEU A 10 -14.20 -33.43 -34.48
CA LEU A 10 -14.68 -32.32 -33.66
C LEU A 10 -15.86 -32.74 -32.78
N ARG A 11 -16.85 -33.47 -33.32
CA ARG A 11 -17.98 -34.02 -32.55
C ARG A 11 -17.47 -34.86 -31.38
N ALA A 12 -16.55 -35.78 -31.65
CA ALA A 12 -16.00 -36.65 -30.62
C ALA A 12 -15.26 -35.87 -29.52
N GLU A 13 -14.51 -34.81 -29.86
CA GLU A 13 -13.86 -33.98 -28.83
C GLU A 13 -14.85 -33.16 -28.01
N VAL A 14 -15.86 -32.56 -28.65
CA VAL A 14 -16.88 -31.77 -27.95
C VAL A 14 -17.70 -32.64 -27.00
N GLU A 15 -18.10 -33.83 -27.43
CA GLU A 15 -18.81 -34.79 -26.56
C GLU A 15 -17.96 -35.23 -25.36
N ARG A 16 -16.66 -35.49 -25.58
CA ARG A 16 -15.73 -35.83 -24.49
C ARG A 16 -15.55 -34.68 -23.50
N LEU A 17 -15.39 -33.45 -24.01
CA LEU A 17 -15.27 -32.27 -23.16
C LEU A 17 -16.55 -32.04 -22.36
N HIS A 18 -17.70 -32.09 -23.02
CA HIS A 18 -19.00 -31.91 -22.37
C HIS A 18 -19.23 -32.94 -21.27
N GLY A 19 -18.88 -34.21 -21.55
CA GLY A 19 -18.88 -35.27 -20.54
C GLY A 19 -17.98 -34.94 -19.35
N SER A 20 -16.71 -34.62 -19.61
CA SER A 20 -15.71 -34.32 -18.58
C SER A 20 -16.14 -33.13 -17.70
N VAL A 21 -16.63 -32.06 -18.33
CA VAL A 21 -17.08 -30.84 -17.65
C VAL A 21 -18.27 -31.12 -16.72
N ASN A 22 -19.27 -31.88 -17.19
CA ASN A 22 -20.47 -32.13 -16.39
C ASN A 22 -20.26 -33.15 -15.28
N THR A 23 -19.31 -34.08 -15.42
CA THR A 23 -19.05 -35.09 -14.39
C THR A 23 -18.03 -34.65 -13.35
N GLU A 24 -16.96 -33.97 -13.76
CA GLU A 24 -15.82 -33.64 -12.88
C GLU A 24 -15.82 -32.18 -12.42
N TRP A 25 -16.49 -31.28 -13.15
CA TRP A 25 -16.32 -29.83 -12.99
C TRP A 25 -17.64 -29.07 -12.85
N ASP A 26 -18.65 -29.65 -12.18
CA ASP A 26 -19.94 -28.97 -12.00
C ASP A 26 -19.81 -27.65 -11.22
N ARG A 27 -18.87 -27.57 -10.27
CA ARG A 27 -18.62 -26.40 -9.41
C ARG A 27 -17.13 -26.25 -9.05
N PRO A 28 -16.28 -25.76 -9.98
CA PRO A 28 -14.90 -25.42 -9.64
C PRO A 28 -14.86 -24.36 -8.53
N ALA A 29 -13.89 -24.48 -7.62
CA ALA A 29 -13.69 -23.49 -6.55
C ALA A 29 -13.08 -22.19 -7.09
N ASP A 30 -12.26 -22.28 -8.13
CA ASP A 30 -11.61 -21.15 -8.77
C ASP A 30 -12.55 -20.51 -9.82
N LYS A 31 -12.72 -19.18 -9.70
CA LYS A 31 -13.61 -18.40 -10.58
C LYS A 31 -13.12 -18.37 -12.03
N THR A 32 -11.81 -18.31 -12.26
CA THR A 32 -11.22 -18.32 -13.61
C THR A 32 -11.47 -19.67 -14.28
N VAL A 33 -11.31 -20.77 -13.54
CA VAL A 33 -11.67 -22.11 -14.04
C VAL A 33 -13.16 -22.21 -14.37
N GLN A 34 -14.03 -21.64 -13.53
CA GLN A 34 -15.47 -21.58 -13.80
C GLN A 34 -15.79 -20.87 -15.12
N LEU A 35 -15.26 -19.66 -15.31
CA LEU A 35 -15.48 -18.87 -16.52
C LEU A 35 -14.96 -19.59 -17.77
N ALA A 36 -13.78 -20.20 -17.67
CA ALA A 36 -13.17 -20.98 -18.75
C ALA A 36 -14.04 -22.19 -19.15
N ILE A 37 -14.60 -22.90 -18.17
CA ILE A 37 -15.54 -24.01 -18.40
C ILE A 37 -16.84 -23.53 -19.03
N GLU A 38 -17.40 -22.42 -18.53
CA GLU A 38 -18.60 -21.84 -19.10
C GLU A 38 -18.38 -21.49 -20.58
N ASP A 39 -17.21 -20.94 -20.95
CA ASP A 39 -16.83 -20.63 -22.34
C ASP A 39 -16.77 -21.88 -23.20
N ALA A 40 -16.11 -22.92 -22.71
CA ALA A 40 -16.10 -24.22 -23.36
C ALA A 40 -17.52 -24.80 -23.56
N ARG A 41 -18.42 -24.67 -22.58
CA ARG A 41 -19.82 -25.12 -22.68
C ARG A 41 -20.58 -24.38 -23.77
N LEU A 42 -20.49 -23.05 -23.80
CA LEU A 42 -21.15 -22.22 -24.81
C LEU A 42 -20.72 -22.61 -26.24
N ILE A 43 -19.42 -22.81 -26.43
CA ILE A 43 -18.86 -23.16 -27.74
C ILE A 43 -19.23 -24.61 -28.10
N ALA A 44 -19.23 -25.52 -27.14
CA ALA A 44 -19.72 -26.89 -27.32
C ALA A 44 -21.19 -26.92 -27.76
N GLU A 45 -22.06 -26.11 -27.13
CA GLU A 45 -23.47 -25.98 -27.49
C GLU A 45 -23.64 -25.44 -28.92
N PHE A 46 -22.82 -24.46 -29.33
CA PHE A 46 -22.80 -24.00 -30.72
C PHE A 46 -22.44 -25.13 -31.69
N VAL A 47 -21.35 -25.84 -31.42
CA VAL A 47 -20.85 -26.90 -32.30
C VAL A 47 -21.88 -28.03 -32.42
N VAL A 48 -22.44 -28.50 -31.30
CA VAL A 48 -23.46 -29.56 -31.30
C VAL A 48 -24.76 -29.07 -31.94
N GLY A 49 -25.20 -27.86 -31.60
CA GLY A 49 -26.51 -27.33 -32.00
C GLY A 49 -26.61 -26.92 -33.46
N TYR A 50 -25.51 -26.48 -34.08
CA TYR A 50 -25.55 -25.84 -35.40
C TYR A 50 -24.51 -26.34 -36.38
N VAL A 51 -23.33 -26.76 -35.93
CA VAL A 51 -22.30 -27.29 -36.83
C VAL A 51 -22.53 -28.77 -37.12
N LEU A 52 -23.05 -29.49 -36.12
CA LEU A 52 -23.17 -30.94 -36.15
C LEU A 52 -24.61 -31.45 -36.27
N LYS A 53 -25.63 -30.59 -36.24
CA LYS A 53 -27.01 -31.05 -36.44
C LYS A 53 -27.25 -31.36 -37.91
N ASP A 54 -27.83 -32.54 -38.15
CA ASP A 54 -28.32 -32.97 -39.45
C ASP A 54 -29.51 -32.10 -39.96
N ASP A 55 -30.03 -31.21 -39.11
CA ASP A 55 -31.15 -30.31 -39.43
C ASP A 55 -30.76 -29.09 -40.27
N VAL A 56 -29.49 -28.70 -40.27
CA VAL A 56 -28.95 -27.66 -41.15
C VAL A 56 -28.94 -28.26 -42.55
N GLY A 57 -29.88 -27.85 -43.40
CA GLY A 57 -30.30 -28.60 -44.59
C GLY A 57 -29.16 -29.18 -45.44
N GLU A 58 -29.42 -30.33 -46.06
CA GLU A 58 -28.47 -31.11 -46.88
C GLU A 58 -27.61 -30.25 -47.84
N VAL A 59 -28.20 -29.18 -48.39
CA VAL A 59 -27.52 -28.22 -49.28
C VAL A 59 -26.53 -27.29 -48.54
N ILE A 60 -26.90 -26.78 -47.36
CA ILE A 60 -25.96 -26.03 -46.49
C ILE A 60 -24.86 -26.96 -46.03
N GLU A 61 -25.19 -28.20 -45.64
CA GLU A 61 -24.23 -29.19 -45.19
C GLU A 61 -23.15 -29.49 -46.25
N GLU A 62 -23.54 -29.71 -47.51
CA GLU A 62 -22.61 -29.93 -48.61
C GLU A 62 -21.71 -28.72 -48.85
N ARG A 63 -22.28 -27.51 -48.89
CA ARG A 63 -21.54 -26.27 -49.14
C ARG A 63 -20.57 -25.92 -48.03
N VAL A 64 -21.02 -26.02 -46.78
CA VAL A 64 -20.20 -25.82 -45.59
C VAL A 64 -19.04 -26.82 -45.56
N ARG A 65 -19.28 -28.08 -45.96
CA ARG A 65 -18.23 -29.10 -46.09
C ARG A 65 -17.29 -28.87 -47.26
N SER A 66 -17.74 -28.22 -48.33
CA SER A 66 -16.91 -27.87 -49.50
C SER A 66 -16.04 -26.64 -49.26
N SER A 67 -16.37 -25.81 -48.27
CA SER A 67 -15.61 -24.60 -47.95
C SER A 67 -14.32 -24.94 -47.20
N GLN A 68 -13.18 -24.85 -47.88
CA GLN A 68 -11.87 -25.13 -47.29
C GLN A 68 -11.59 -24.24 -46.07
N ALA A 69 -11.95 -22.95 -46.12
CA ALA A 69 -11.77 -22.02 -45.01
C ALA A 69 -12.56 -22.46 -43.77
N PHE A 70 -13.79 -22.95 -43.96
CA PHE A 70 -14.59 -23.47 -42.86
C PHE A 70 -13.99 -24.76 -42.28
N VAL A 71 -13.58 -25.70 -43.13
CA VAL A 71 -12.92 -26.95 -42.70
C VAL A 71 -11.63 -26.68 -41.92
N ASP A 72 -10.84 -25.70 -42.35
CA ASP A 72 -9.62 -25.27 -41.66
C ASP A 72 -9.94 -24.66 -40.29
N SER A 73 -10.98 -23.82 -40.20
CA SER A 73 -11.43 -23.20 -38.94
C SER A 73 -11.92 -24.24 -37.92
N ILE A 74 -12.68 -25.24 -38.36
CA ILE A 74 -13.13 -26.39 -37.57
C ILE A 74 -11.96 -27.23 -37.08
N THR A 75 -10.98 -27.47 -37.94
CA THR A 75 -9.75 -28.20 -37.58
C THR A 75 -8.95 -27.45 -36.52
N ALA A 76 -8.84 -26.13 -36.64
CA ALA A 76 -8.18 -25.29 -35.63
C ALA A 76 -8.95 -25.29 -34.30
N MET A 77 -10.27 -25.17 -34.33
CA MET A 77 -11.11 -25.22 -33.13
C MET A 77 -10.98 -26.55 -32.39
N ARG A 78 -10.94 -27.68 -33.13
CA ARG A 78 -10.70 -29.00 -32.53
C ARG A 78 -9.41 -29.04 -31.72
N ARG A 79 -8.31 -28.55 -32.28
CA ARG A 79 -7.02 -28.50 -31.57
C ARG A 79 -7.12 -27.65 -30.30
N SER A 80 -7.79 -26.49 -30.38
CA SER A 80 -8.02 -25.65 -29.19
C SER A 80 -8.85 -26.35 -28.11
N PHE A 81 -9.84 -27.17 -28.48
CA PHE A 81 -10.58 -28.00 -27.54
C PHE A 81 -9.71 -29.09 -26.89
N GLU A 82 -8.84 -29.74 -27.66
CA GLU A 82 -7.91 -30.75 -27.16
C GLU A 82 -6.92 -30.14 -26.16
N ASP A 83 -6.33 -28.99 -26.49
CA ASP A 83 -5.42 -28.24 -25.64
C ASP A 83 -6.12 -27.81 -24.34
N PHE A 84 -7.33 -27.23 -24.46
CA PHE A 84 -8.15 -26.81 -23.33
C PHE A 84 -8.46 -27.99 -22.39
N ARG A 85 -8.94 -29.11 -22.94
CA ARG A 85 -9.27 -30.32 -22.16
C ARG A 85 -8.04 -30.87 -21.46
N SER A 86 -6.91 -30.93 -22.16
CA SER A 86 -5.64 -31.42 -21.61
C SER A 86 -5.17 -30.55 -20.44
N CYS A 87 -5.27 -29.22 -20.58
CA CYS A 87 -4.97 -28.27 -19.52
C CYS A 87 -5.94 -28.42 -18.33
N LEU A 88 -7.24 -28.52 -18.58
CA LEU A 88 -8.25 -28.71 -17.55
C LEU A 88 -8.00 -29.98 -16.71
N LEU A 89 -7.69 -31.10 -17.37
CA LEU A 89 -7.33 -32.34 -16.68
C LEU A 89 -6.02 -32.21 -15.88
N ALA A 90 -5.09 -31.38 -16.33
CA ALA A 90 -3.86 -31.09 -15.60
C ALA A 90 -4.15 -30.24 -14.35
N VAL A 91 -5.03 -29.24 -14.44
CA VAL A 91 -5.48 -28.42 -13.29
C VAL A 91 -6.10 -29.33 -12.22
N GLY A 92 -7.00 -30.24 -12.59
CA GLY A 92 -7.66 -31.15 -11.63
C GLY A 92 -6.71 -32.14 -10.94
N LYS A 93 -5.52 -32.38 -11.50
CA LYS A 93 -4.49 -33.26 -10.92
C LYS A 93 -3.37 -32.51 -10.21
N ALA A 94 -3.34 -31.19 -10.33
CA ALA A 94 -2.26 -30.38 -9.79
C ALA A 94 -2.42 -30.21 -8.27
N GLY A 95 -1.29 -30.22 -7.55
CA GLY A 95 -1.24 -29.69 -6.20
C GLY A 95 -1.23 -28.15 -6.21
N THR A 96 -1.44 -27.55 -5.04
CA THR A 96 -1.57 -26.09 -4.84
C THR A 96 -0.42 -25.27 -5.42
N GLU A 97 0.79 -25.81 -5.50
CA GLU A 97 1.97 -25.09 -6.03
C GLU A 97 1.93 -24.85 -7.54
N ARG A 98 1.31 -25.74 -8.33
CA ARG A 98 1.26 -25.64 -9.80
C ARG A 98 -0.07 -25.15 -10.33
N GLU A 99 -1.09 -25.13 -9.48
CA GLU A 99 -2.45 -24.77 -9.84
C GLU A 99 -2.53 -23.38 -10.48
N SER A 100 -1.89 -22.36 -9.89
CA SER A 100 -1.95 -20.98 -10.41
C SER A 100 -1.40 -20.83 -11.84
N VAL A 101 -0.31 -21.52 -12.17
CA VAL A 101 0.28 -21.52 -13.52
C VAL A 101 -0.64 -22.21 -14.52
N LEU A 102 -1.22 -23.34 -14.13
CA LEU A 102 -2.13 -24.10 -14.99
C LEU A 102 -3.47 -23.38 -15.18
N VAL A 103 -3.98 -22.68 -14.17
CA VAL A 103 -5.18 -21.84 -14.28
C VAL A 103 -4.96 -20.69 -15.26
N ALA A 104 -3.78 -20.06 -15.24
CA ALA A 104 -3.43 -19.03 -16.22
C ALA A 104 -3.34 -19.58 -17.66
N GLN A 105 -2.79 -20.79 -17.83
CA GLN A 105 -2.77 -21.48 -19.12
C GLN A 105 -4.19 -21.85 -19.59
N LEU A 106 -5.05 -22.30 -18.68
CA LEU A 106 -6.44 -22.63 -18.99
C LEU A 106 -7.21 -21.40 -19.47
N ASP A 107 -7.03 -20.24 -18.84
CA ASP A 107 -7.59 -18.97 -19.29
C ASP A 107 -7.11 -18.61 -20.71
N GLU A 108 -5.82 -18.80 -21.00
CA GLU A 108 -5.28 -18.60 -22.35
C GLU A 108 -5.91 -19.54 -23.38
N HIS A 109 -6.07 -20.82 -23.05
CA HIS A 109 -6.75 -21.78 -23.91
C HIS A 109 -8.24 -21.44 -24.10
N ALA A 110 -8.93 -20.95 -23.08
CA ALA A 110 -10.33 -20.51 -23.18
C ALA A 110 -10.47 -19.31 -24.15
N ARG A 111 -9.54 -18.35 -24.08
CA ARG A 111 -9.48 -17.22 -25.03
C ARG A 111 -9.24 -17.68 -26.45
N ASN A 112 -8.22 -18.51 -26.65
CA ASN A 112 -7.92 -19.08 -27.96
C ASN A 112 -9.14 -19.82 -28.52
N LEU A 113 -9.84 -20.59 -27.69
CA LEU A 113 -11.06 -21.30 -28.09
C LEU A 113 -12.18 -20.33 -28.51
N ARG A 114 -12.41 -19.23 -27.76
CA ARG A 114 -13.36 -18.16 -28.12
C ARG A 114 -13.03 -17.52 -29.47
N GLU A 115 -11.77 -17.16 -29.70
CA GLU A 115 -11.31 -16.58 -30.96
C GLU A 115 -11.52 -17.55 -32.14
N ARG A 116 -11.23 -18.84 -31.95
CA ARG A 116 -11.50 -19.87 -32.97
C ARG A 116 -13.00 -20.06 -33.21
N ALA A 117 -13.82 -20.00 -32.17
CA ALA A 117 -15.26 -20.08 -32.30
C ALA A 117 -15.82 -18.90 -33.10
N GLU A 118 -15.41 -17.67 -32.80
CA GLU A 118 -15.81 -16.47 -33.54
C GLU A 118 -15.41 -16.55 -35.02
N SER A 119 -14.15 -16.90 -35.30
CA SER A 119 -13.67 -17.11 -36.68
C SER A 119 -14.47 -18.18 -37.42
N THR A 120 -14.86 -19.27 -36.74
CA THR A 120 -15.65 -20.34 -37.35
C THR A 120 -17.08 -19.89 -37.63
N VAL A 121 -17.69 -19.15 -36.71
CA VAL A 121 -19.01 -18.54 -36.90
C VAL A 121 -19.00 -17.58 -38.08
N ASP A 122 -17.91 -16.82 -38.26
CA ASP A 122 -17.73 -15.92 -39.41
C ASP A 122 -17.60 -16.66 -40.73
N HIS A 123 -16.82 -17.74 -40.78
CA HIS A 123 -16.73 -18.58 -41.97
C HIS A 123 -18.06 -19.28 -42.30
N PHE A 124 -18.82 -19.69 -41.28
CA PHE A 124 -20.15 -20.27 -41.49
C PHE A 124 -21.13 -19.23 -42.04
N ALA A 125 -21.14 -18.01 -41.47
CA ALA A 125 -21.96 -16.90 -41.96
C ALA A 125 -21.63 -16.57 -43.42
N ALA A 126 -20.34 -16.54 -43.79
CA ALA A 126 -19.92 -16.30 -45.16
C ALA A 126 -20.43 -17.37 -46.15
N VAL A 127 -20.54 -18.63 -45.71
CA VAL A 127 -21.16 -19.69 -46.52
C VAL A 127 -22.67 -19.47 -46.65
N LEU A 128 -23.37 -19.04 -45.59
CA LEU A 128 -24.80 -18.72 -45.65
C LEU A 128 -25.12 -17.50 -46.51
N ASP A 129 -24.18 -16.57 -46.65
CA ASP A 129 -24.33 -15.36 -47.46
C ASP A 129 -24.03 -15.58 -48.95
N ASP A 130 -23.44 -16.72 -49.32
CA ASP A 130 -23.16 -17.08 -50.71
C ASP A 130 -24.48 -17.16 -51.52
N PRO A 131 -24.64 -16.34 -52.58
CA PRO A 131 -25.88 -16.29 -53.36
C PRO A 131 -26.25 -17.63 -53.99
N VAL A 132 -25.27 -18.51 -54.24
CA VAL A 132 -25.51 -19.82 -54.85
C VAL A 132 -26.24 -20.78 -53.90
N VAL A 133 -26.19 -20.53 -52.59
CA VAL A 133 -26.93 -21.32 -51.58
C VAL A 133 -28.44 -20.99 -51.61
N GLY A 134 -28.84 -19.90 -52.26
CA GLY A 134 -30.21 -19.36 -52.19
C GLY A 134 -31.20 -19.86 -53.23
N GLU A 135 -30.79 -20.54 -54.31
CA GLU A 135 -31.71 -20.90 -55.40
C GLU A 135 -32.53 -22.18 -55.13
N ASP A 136 -31.96 -23.16 -54.41
CA ASP A 136 -32.59 -24.47 -54.17
C ASP A 136 -33.13 -24.66 -52.76
N GLU A 137 -32.75 -23.80 -51.80
CA GLU A 137 -33.05 -24.04 -50.39
C GLU A 137 -34.31 -23.32 -49.90
N LYS A 138 -35.04 -23.95 -48.96
CA LYS A 138 -36.20 -23.34 -48.33
C LYS A 138 -35.77 -22.07 -47.58
N PRO A 139 -36.28 -20.87 -47.92
CA PRO A 139 -35.86 -19.61 -47.30
C PRO A 139 -36.03 -19.60 -45.77
N ALA A 140 -36.95 -20.40 -45.23
CA ALA A 140 -37.13 -20.59 -43.79
C ALA A 140 -35.92 -21.23 -43.09
N LYS A 141 -35.23 -22.21 -43.72
CA LYS A 141 -34.05 -22.86 -43.12
C LYS A 141 -32.86 -21.92 -43.07
N ARG A 142 -32.62 -21.19 -44.17
CA ARG A 142 -31.58 -20.15 -44.24
C ARG A 142 -31.82 -19.07 -43.19
N ALA A 143 -33.06 -18.56 -43.07
CA ALA A 143 -33.41 -17.56 -42.05
C ALA A 143 -33.13 -18.05 -40.63
N ALA A 144 -33.52 -19.29 -40.30
CA ALA A 144 -33.24 -19.89 -38.98
C ALA A 144 -31.73 -20.05 -38.71
N ALA A 145 -30.94 -20.47 -39.71
CA ALA A 145 -29.49 -20.56 -39.59
C ALA A 145 -28.84 -19.18 -39.38
N THR A 146 -29.26 -18.17 -40.13
CA THR A 146 -28.78 -16.79 -39.99
C THR A 146 -29.12 -16.21 -38.61
N GLU A 147 -30.34 -16.44 -38.10
CA GLU A 147 -30.75 -16.01 -36.76
C GLU A 147 -29.90 -16.67 -35.67
N ALA A 148 -29.64 -17.97 -35.78
CA ALA A 148 -28.77 -18.69 -34.87
C ALA A 148 -27.35 -18.14 -34.83
N VAL A 149 -26.74 -17.91 -36.00
CA VAL A 149 -25.41 -17.30 -36.14
C VAL A 149 -25.38 -15.93 -35.44
N ALA A 150 -26.40 -15.10 -35.66
CA ALA A 150 -26.51 -13.81 -35.01
C ALA A 150 -26.59 -13.92 -33.48
N GLU A 151 -27.36 -14.88 -32.96
CA GLU A 151 -27.46 -15.11 -31.51
C GLU A 151 -26.13 -15.56 -30.91
N ILE A 152 -25.44 -16.50 -31.55
CA ILE A 152 -24.14 -16.98 -31.06
C ILE A 152 -23.09 -15.87 -31.09
N ARG A 153 -23.05 -15.06 -32.16
CA ARG A 153 -22.19 -13.87 -32.20
C ARG A 153 -22.49 -12.92 -31.04
N ARG A 154 -23.78 -12.69 -30.71
CA ARG A 154 -24.15 -11.86 -29.55
C ARG A 154 -23.63 -12.46 -28.24
N GLN A 155 -23.79 -13.77 -28.03
CA GLN A 155 -23.35 -14.46 -26.81
C GLN A 155 -21.82 -14.45 -26.65
N LEU A 156 -21.08 -14.83 -27.70
CA LEU A 156 -19.61 -14.80 -27.70
C LEU A 156 -19.09 -13.38 -27.41
N ARG A 157 -19.67 -12.36 -28.06
CA ARG A 157 -19.27 -10.97 -27.87
C ARG A 157 -19.61 -10.44 -26.48
N ALA A 158 -20.77 -10.78 -25.93
CA ALA A 158 -21.14 -10.40 -24.57
C ALA A 158 -20.15 -10.95 -23.55
N ARG A 159 -19.72 -12.21 -23.72
CA ARG A 159 -18.72 -12.83 -22.83
C ARG A 159 -17.33 -12.25 -22.99
N TRP A 160 -16.91 -11.97 -24.22
CA TRP A 160 -15.66 -11.27 -24.46
C TRP A 160 -15.63 -9.91 -23.74
N LEU A 161 -16.74 -9.14 -23.80
CA LEU A 161 -16.85 -7.87 -23.09
C LEU A 161 -16.81 -8.02 -21.56
N LEU A 162 -17.44 -9.04 -20.99
CA LEU A 162 -17.38 -9.33 -19.55
C LEU A 162 -15.96 -9.65 -19.11
N ASP A 163 -15.27 -10.53 -19.83
CA ASP A 163 -13.87 -10.91 -19.54
C ASP A 163 -12.91 -9.71 -19.65
N GLN A 164 -13.07 -8.87 -20.69
CA GLN A 164 -12.29 -7.63 -20.81
C GLN A 164 -12.56 -6.65 -19.65
N THR A 165 -13.82 -6.55 -19.21
CA THR A 165 -14.20 -5.69 -18.09
C THR A 165 -13.59 -6.19 -16.78
N GLU A 166 -13.64 -7.50 -16.53
CA GLU A 166 -13.05 -8.10 -15.34
C GLU A 166 -11.52 -7.89 -15.28
N ARG A 167 -10.82 -8.12 -16.40
CA ARG A 167 -9.37 -7.85 -16.50
C ARG A 167 -9.03 -6.39 -16.28
N THR A 168 -9.83 -5.49 -16.84
CA THR A 168 -9.63 -4.05 -16.66
C THR A 168 -9.85 -3.67 -15.21
N LEU A 169 -10.86 -4.25 -14.54
CA LEU A 169 -11.14 -4.02 -13.13
C LEU A 169 -10.01 -4.54 -12.24
N ASP A 170 -9.46 -5.72 -12.51
CA ASP A 170 -8.35 -6.27 -11.75
C ASP A 170 -7.05 -5.49 -11.98
N GLY A 171 -6.78 -5.07 -13.21
CA GLY A 171 -5.69 -4.14 -13.51
C GLY A 171 -5.84 -2.81 -12.78
N ALA A 172 -7.06 -2.25 -12.73
CA ALA A 172 -7.36 -1.04 -11.98
C ALA A 172 -7.15 -1.21 -10.47
N ARG A 173 -7.57 -2.35 -9.89
CA ARG A 173 -7.34 -2.68 -8.47
C ARG A 173 -5.86 -2.82 -8.14
N GLN A 174 -5.09 -3.49 -8.99
CA GLN A 174 -3.64 -3.62 -8.81
C GLN A 174 -2.94 -2.25 -8.91
N ALA A 175 -3.34 -1.42 -9.88
CA ALA A 175 -2.82 -0.06 -10.01
C ALA A 175 -3.19 0.81 -8.79
N GLN A 176 -4.41 0.69 -8.27
CA GLN A 176 -4.84 1.37 -7.05
C GLN A 176 -3.99 0.93 -5.85
N ALA A 177 -3.81 -0.38 -5.63
CA ALA A 177 -3.01 -0.91 -4.53
C ALA A 177 -1.54 -0.44 -4.61
N ALA A 178 -0.95 -0.44 -5.81
CA ALA A 178 0.40 0.07 -6.04
C ALA A 178 0.50 1.59 -5.77
N ALA A 179 -0.53 2.36 -6.14
CA ALA A 179 -0.60 3.80 -5.88
C ALA A 179 -0.73 4.10 -4.38
N GLU A 180 -1.58 3.36 -3.66
CA GLU A 180 -1.72 3.46 -2.20
C GLU A 180 -0.40 3.11 -1.49
N ASP A 181 0.27 2.04 -1.93
CA ASP A 181 1.56 1.63 -1.40
C ASP A 181 2.64 2.71 -1.60
N ALA A 182 2.73 3.26 -2.82
CA ALA A 182 3.66 4.32 -3.17
C ALA A 182 3.37 5.62 -2.40
N ALA A 183 2.11 6.01 -2.28
CA ALA A 183 1.69 7.15 -1.46
C ALA A 183 2.05 6.94 0.02
N GLY A 184 1.90 5.71 0.52
CA GLY A 184 2.35 5.32 1.86
C GLY A 184 3.86 5.49 2.07
N VAL A 185 4.70 5.06 1.11
CA VAL A 185 6.17 5.28 1.18
C VAL A 185 6.49 6.77 1.16
N ALA A 186 5.90 7.52 0.22
CA ALA A 186 6.17 8.93 0.04
C ALA A 186 5.75 9.73 1.29
N GLY A 187 4.57 9.45 1.85
CA GLY A 187 4.07 10.04 3.08
C GLY A 187 4.98 9.74 4.27
N ALA A 188 5.35 8.47 4.49
CA ALA A 188 6.26 8.09 5.58
C ALA A 188 7.63 8.76 5.46
N LYS A 189 8.17 8.87 4.23
CA LYS A 189 9.44 9.56 3.97
C LYS A 189 9.34 11.06 4.25
N GLY A 190 8.27 11.72 3.79
CA GLY A 190 8.04 13.15 4.00
C GLY A 190 7.89 13.49 5.49
N VAL A 191 7.06 12.75 6.22
CA VAL A 191 6.89 12.93 7.68
C VAL A 191 8.19 12.66 8.42
N GLY A 192 8.91 11.58 8.07
CA GLY A 192 10.20 11.26 8.66
C GLY A 192 11.27 12.34 8.39
N GLN A 193 11.26 12.98 7.22
CA GLN A 193 12.14 14.10 6.92
C GLN A 193 11.80 15.34 7.75
N TYR A 194 10.51 15.68 7.88
CA TYR A 194 10.08 16.80 8.71
C TYR A 194 10.56 16.67 10.17
N TYR A 195 10.41 15.49 10.78
CA TYR A 195 10.87 15.27 12.15
C TYR A 195 12.40 15.27 12.27
N LEU A 196 13.13 14.84 11.25
CA LEU A 196 14.59 14.93 11.23
C LEU A 196 15.05 16.39 11.19
N GLU A 197 14.46 17.20 10.30
CA GLU A 197 14.75 18.64 10.22
C GLU A 197 14.38 19.36 11.52
N HIS A 198 13.26 18.98 12.14
CA HIS A 198 12.87 19.47 13.46
C HIS A 198 13.91 19.09 14.52
N ALA A 199 14.36 17.84 14.57
CA ALA A 199 15.39 17.39 15.49
C ALA A 199 16.69 18.20 15.35
N GLU A 200 17.15 18.42 14.11
CA GLU A 200 18.35 19.23 13.83
C GLU A 200 18.19 20.70 14.22
N LYS A 201 16.99 21.26 14.07
CA LYS A 201 16.69 22.63 14.51
C LYS A 201 16.75 22.75 16.03
N GLU A 202 16.09 21.84 16.74
CA GLU A 202 16.09 21.81 18.21
C GLU A 202 17.49 21.58 18.78
N ALA A 203 18.28 20.69 18.18
CA ALA A 203 19.68 20.46 18.58
C ALA A 203 20.53 21.72 18.46
N ARG A 204 20.40 22.46 17.34
CA ARG A 204 21.11 23.73 17.13
C ARG A 204 20.72 24.81 18.15
N ILE A 205 19.44 24.87 18.54
CA ILE A 205 18.99 25.80 19.59
C ILE A 205 19.62 25.43 20.93
N ALA A 206 19.61 24.14 21.29
CA ALA A 206 20.23 23.67 22.52
C ALA A 206 21.74 24.01 22.60
N ASP A 207 22.47 23.86 21.50
CA ASP A 207 23.90 24.17 21.42
C ASP A 207 24.17 25.68 21.52
N ARG A 208 23.31 26.51 20.92
CA ARG A 208 23.38 27.97 21.07
C ARG A 208 23.13 28.41 22.51
N LEU A 209 22.16 27.81 23.19
CA LEU A 209 21.89 28.10 24.61
C LEU A 209 23.07 27.70 25.49
N ARG A 210 23.73 26.58 25.22
CA ARG A 210 24.98 26.19 25.91
C ARG A 210 26.10 27.18 25.67
N ALA A 211 26.31 27.58 24.42
CA ALA A 211 27.30 28.59 24.09
C ALA A 211 27.00 29.92 24.83
N ALA A 212 25.72 30.30 24.94
CA ALA A 212 25.31 31.47 25.71
C ALA A 212 25.61 31.33 27.21
N VAL A 213 25.35 30.17 27.82
CA VAL A 213 25.71 29.90 29.22
C VAL A 213 27.22 29.97 29.42
N VAL A 214 28.02 29.36 28.53
CA VAL A 214 29.49 29.42 28.60
C VAL A 214 29.98 30.86 28.45
N ALA A 215 29.44 31.62 27.52
CA ALA A 215 29.79 33.03 27.32
C ALA A 215 29.43 33.88 28.54
N LEU A 216 28.25 33.64 29.14
CA LEU A 216 27.80 34.32 30.36
C LEU A 216 28.75 34.04 31.52
N LEU A 217 29.06 32.76 31.79
CA LEU A 217 29.96 32.36 32.86
C LEU A 217 31.39 32.87 32.64
N THR A 218 31.88 32.85 31.40
CA THR A 218 33.19 33.41 31.04
C THR A 218 33.24 34.92 31.27
N THR A 219 32.16 35.64 30.94
CA THR A 219 32.05 37.08 31.19
C THR A 219 32.06 37.39 32.69
N VAL A 220 31.33 36.61 33.50
CA VAL A 220 31.34 36.75 34.97
C VAL A 220 32.73 36.48 35.55
N ALA A 221 33.38 35.40 35.10
CA ALA A 221 34.73 35.06 35.55
C ALA A 221 35.76 36.14 35.16
N ALA A 222 35.71 36.66 33.94
CA ALA A 222 36.57 37.75 33.49
C ALA A 222 36.34 39.04 34.29
N GLY A 223 35.08 39.39 34.55
CA GLY A 223 34.73 40.53 35.40
C GLY A 223 35.29 40.38 36.82
N PHE A 224 35.22 39.18 37.39
CA PHE A 224 35.82 38.88 38.70
C PHE A 224 37.35 39.04 38.70
N ILE A 225 38.03 38.59 37.63
CA ILE A 225 39.48 38.74 37.46
C ILE A 225 39.86 40.22 37.37
N VAL A 226 39.17 41.01 36.55
CA VAL A 226 39.44 42.45 36.38
C VAL A 226 39.23 43.21 37.69
N LEU A 227 38.15 42.91 38.42
CA LEU A 227 37.88 43.52 39.73
C LEU A 227 38.95 43.17 40.78
N ASN A 228 39.53 41.97 40.72
CA ASN A 228 40.65 41.60 41.59
C ASN A 228 41.94 42.36 41.24
N PHE A 229 42.25 42.52 39.94
CA PHE A 229 43.46 43.24 39.50
C PHE A 229 43.43 44.74 39.85
N LEU A 230 42.26 45.37 39.86
CA LEU A 230 42.11 46.80 40.16
C LEU A 230 42.28 47.15 41.66
N SER A 231 42.60 46.18 42.52
CA SER A 231 42.90 46.39 43.95
C SER A 231 41.84 47.22 44.68
N ILE A 232 40.56 47.02 44.34
CA ILE A 232 39.45 47.67 45.06
C ILE A 232 39.36 47.01 46.44
N ASP A 233 39.60 47.79 47.49
CA ASP A 233 39.56 47.31 48.87
C ASP A 233 38.28 46.50 49.17
N PHE A 234 38.47 45.34 49.76
CA PHE A 234 37.40 44.41 50.14
C PHE A 234 36.65 44.96 51.36
N THR A 235 35.66 45.80 51.10
CA THR A 235 34.69 46.21 52.12
C THR A 235 33.48 45.27 52.07
N VAL A 236 32.82 45.05 53.20
CA VAL A 236 31.60 44.21 53.27
C VAL A 236 30.54 44.68 52.26
N GLY A 237 30.48 45.98 51.99
CA GLY A 237 29.60 46.56 50.98
C GLY A 237 29.91 46.12 49.54
N THR A 238 31.18 46.00 49.16
CA THR A 238 31.56 45.56 47.81
C THR A 238 31.27 44.07 47.60
N GLU A 239 31.38 43.24 48.64
CA GLU A 239 30.99 41.82 48.58
C GLU A 239 29.48 41.62 48.46
N LEU A 240 28.66 42.39 49.19
CA LEU A 240 27.20 42.35 49.05
C LEU A 240 26.75 42.78 47.64
N LEU A 241 27.40 43.79 47.07
CA LEU A 241 27.13 44.22 45.69
C LEU A 241 27.49 43.12 44.67
N ARG A 242 28.63 42.44 44.85
CA ARG A 242 29.04 41.30 44.01
C ARG A 242 28.04 40.15 44.13
N LEU A 243 27.61 39.81 45.34
CA LEU A 243 26.63 38.76 45.58
C LEU A 243 25.30 39.09 44.88
N SER A 244 24.81 40.32 45.05
CA SER A 244 23.60 40.82 44.40
C SER A 244 23.66 40.74 42.86
N ALA A 245 24.84 40.95 42.26
CA ALA A 245 25.05 40.81 40.82
C ALA A 245 25.17 39.35 40.35
N THR A 246 25.85 38.48 41.12
CA THR A 246 26.07 37.08 40.72
C THR A 246 24.80 36.22 40.77
N ILE A 247 23.85 36.52 41.65
CA ILE A 247 22.69 35.65 41.86
C ILE A 247 21.69 35.69 40.69
N PRO A 248 21.29 36.86 40.17
CA PRO A 248 20.49 36.93 38.95
C PRO A 248 21.17 36.25 37.76
N LEU A 249 22.50 36.35 37.65
CA LEU A 249 23.27 35.70 36.59
C LEU A 249 23.30 34.18 36.76
N ALA A 250 23.41 33.68 37.98
CA ALA A 250 23.33 32.26 38.29
C ALA A 250 21.93 31.70 37.99
N ALA A 251 20.86 32.43 38.35
CA ALA A 251 19.49 32.06 38.04
C ALA A 251 19.25 32.02 36.52
N LEU A 252 19.75 33.01 35.78
CA LEU A 252 19.68 33.04 34.32
C LEU A 252 20.45 31.88 33.68
N ALA A 253 21.65 31.57 34.17
CA ALA A 253 22.44 30.44 33.69
C ALA A 253 21.73 29.10 33.94
N ALA A 254 21.13 28.91 35.12
CA ALA A 254 20.34 27.73 35.45
C ALA A 254 19.13 27.58 34.53
N TYR A 255 18.40 28.66 34.27
CA TYR A 255 17.28 28.67 33.33
C TYR A 255 17.72 28.28 31.91
N LEU A 256 18.77 28.91 31.37
CA LEU A 256 19.28 28.60 30.02
C LEU A 256 19.78 27.15 29.92
N MET A 257 20.39 26.61 30.98
CA MET A 257 20.82 25.22 31.03
C MET A 257 19.62 24.25 31.04
N ARG A 258 18.55 24.57 31.78
CA ARG A 258 17.31 23.80 31.78
C ARG A 258 16.65 23.83 30.40
N GLU A 259 16.54 25.02 29.80
CA GLU A 259 15.94 25.18 28.47
C GLU A 259 16.74 24.45 27.40
N SER A 260 18.07 24.51 27.44
CA SER A 260 18.95 23.72 26.57
C SER A 260 18.67 22.21 26.73
N SER A 261 18.47 21.73 27.95
CA SER A 261 18.18 20.32 28.21
C SER A 261 16.83 19.88 27.62
N LYS A 262 15.81 20.75 27.66
CA LYS A 262 14.51 20.51 27.01
C LYS A 262 14.64 20.39 25.50
N HIS A 263 15.34 21.32 24.86
CA HIS A 263 15.57 21.29 23.42
C HIS A 263 16.34 20.02 22.99
N ARG A 264 17.29 19.52 23.80
CA ARG A 264 17.95 18.23 23.52
C ARG A 264 17.00 17.05 23.62
N ALA A 265 16.15 17.02 24.64
CA ALA A 265 15.16 15.95 24.79
C ALA A 265 14.15 15.97 23.63
N ALA A 266 13.72 17.17 23.20
CA ALA A 266 12.88 17.34 22.03
C ALA A 266 13.57 16.87 20.74
N ALA A 267 14.85 17.20 20.55
CA ALA A 267 15.65 16.75 19.42
C ALA A 267 15.79 15.22 19.36
N GLN A 268 16.12 14.59 20.49
CA GLN A 268 16.22 13.12 20.59
C GLN A 268 14.89 12.45 20.26
N TRP A 269 13.80 12.92 20.85
CA TRP A 269 12.47 12.38 20.58
C TRP A 269 12.06 12.53 19.11
N ALA A 270 12.29 13.69 18.50
CA ALA A 270 11.99 13.91 17.09
C ALA A 270 12.85 13.01 16.19
N GLY A 271 14.12 12.78 16.54
CA GLY A 271 15.00 11.84 15.86
C GLY A 271 14.52 10.39 15.95
N GLU A 272 14.12 9.92 17.13
CA GLU A 272 13.53 8.60 17.33
C GLU A 272 12.25 8.43 16.50
N LEU A 273 11.40 9.45 16.47
CA LEU A 273 10.15 9.42 15.71
C LEU A 273 10.41 9.41 14.20
N ALA A 274 11.40 10.16 13.72
CA ALA A 274 11.82 10.15 12.32
C ALA A 274 12.30 8.75 11.89
N ILE A 275 13.08 8.07 12.73
CA ILE A 275 13.52 6.69 12.50
C ILE A 275 12.31 5.76 12.49
N ALA A 276 11.46 5.82 13.51
CA ALA A 276 10.28 4.98 13.63
C ALA A 276 9.37 5.10 12.40
N MET A 277 9.09 6.32 11.92
CA MET A 277 8.26 6.56 10.73
C MET A 277 8.88 5.96 9.46
N ARG A 278 10.20 6.03 9.31
CA ARG A 278 10.91 5.48 8.14
C ARG A 278 10.98 3.94 8.17
N THR A 279 11.09 3.34 9.35
CA THR A 279 11.19 1.88 9.49
C THR A 279 9.84 1.19 9.61
N LEU A 280 8.78 1.91 10.00
CA LEU A 280 7.49 1.33 10.33
C LEU A 280 6.93 0.50 9.19
N LYS A 281 6.87 1.05 7.97
CA LYS A 281 6.29 0.34 6.82
C LYS A 281 6.98 -1.01 6.58
N GLY A 282 8.32 -1.03 6.56
CA GLY A 282 9.07 -2.27 6.37
C GLY A 282 8.80 -3.32 7.45
N TYR A 283 8.47 -2.88 8.67
CA TYR A 283 8.14 -3.76 9.79
C TYR A 283 6.66 -4.19 9.79
N THR A 284 5.73 -3.32 9.40
CA THR A 284 4.28 -3.60 9.45
C THR A 284 3.79 -4.41 8.27
N THR A 285 4.45 -4.35 7.11
CA THR A 285 4.08 -5.15 5.93
C THR A 285 4.06 -6.66 6.22
N SER A 286 4.95 -7.16 7.07
CA SER A 286 5.00 -8.60 7.42
C SER A 286 3.98 -9.02 8.49
N LEU A 287 3.31 -8.07 9.14
CA LEU A 287 2.44 -8.31 10.29
C LEU A 287 0.94 -8.36 9.94
N GLY A 288 0.55 -8.04 8.71
CA GLY A 288 -0.86 -7.99 8.31
C GLY A 288 -1.68 -7.03 9.19
N ASP A 289 -2.82 -7.50 9.70
CA ASP A 289 -3.74 -6.70 10.54
C ASP A 289 -3.08 -6.13 11.79
N LYS A 290 -2.13 -6.86 12.40
CA LYS A 290 -1.38 -6.37 13.57
C LYS A 290 -0.49 -5.17 13.21
N GLY A 291 -0.09 -5.05 11.94
CA GLY A 291 0.63 -3.90 11.44
C GLY A 291 -0.21 -2.61 11.50
N LEU A 292 -1.51 -2.70 11.24
CA LEU A 292 -2.44 -1.57 11.30
C LEU A 292 -2.58 -1.04 12.74
N GLU A 293 -2.66 -1.93 13.72
CA GLU A 293 -2.68 -1.56 15.14
C GLU A 293 -1.40 -0.84 15.55
N LEU A 294 -0.24 -1.30 15.08
CA LEU A 294 1.04 -0.63 15.33
C LEU A 294 1.10 0.76 14.69
N HIS A 295 0.57 0.91 13.47
CA HIS A 295 0.43 2.23 12.82
C HIS A 295 -0.43 3.16 13.66
N ARG A 296 -1.57 2.68 14.18
CA ARG A 296 -2.46 3.47 15.03
C ARG A 296 -1.77 3.85 16.34
N ALA A 297 -1.07 2.91 16.98
CA ALA A 297 -0.33 3.17 18.22
C ALA A 297 0.79 4.20 18.01
N LEU A 298 1.56 4.09 16.92
CA LEU A 298 2.59 5.07 16.59
C LEU A 298 1.98 6.44 16.28
N GLY A 299 0.87 6.48 15.52
CA GLY A 299 0.14 7.71 15.25
C GLY A 299 -0.33 8.38 16.55
N MET A 300 -0.96 7.63 17.46
CA MET A 300 -1.36 8.14 18.77
C MET A 300 -0.16 8.66 19.55
N ARG A 301 0.97 7.94 19.60
CA ARG A 301 2.19 8.43 20.28
C ARG A 301 2.75 9.69 19.63
N ALA A 302 2.75 9.77 18.29
CA ALA A 302 3.28 10.91 17.55
C ALA A 302 2.44 12.17 17.77
N PHE A 303 1.11 12.03 17.76
CA PHE A 303 0.17 13.17 17.81
C PHE A 303 -0.35 13.50 19.21
N ALA A 304 -0.36 12.56 20.15
CA ALA A 304 -0.78 12.83 21.54
C ALA A 304 0.37 13.35 22.42
N ALA A 305 1.63 13.02 22.10
CA ALA A 305 2.77 13.48 22.91
C ALA A 305 3.00 15.01 22.87
N THR A 306 2.38 15.72 21.92
CA THR A 306 2.44 17.18 21.85
C THR A 306 1.54 17.87 22.88
N SER A 307 0.43 17.26 23.31
CA SER A 307 -0.47 17.88 24.30
C SER A 307 0.03 17.74 25.74
N ASP A 308 0.58 16.59 26.10
CA ASP A 308 1.03 16.35 27.49
C ASP A 308 2.33 17.10 27.82
N ARG A 309 3.19 17.35 26.83
CA ARG A 309 4.42 18.13 27.04
C ARG A 309 4.17 19.63 27.19
N ALA A 310 3.10 20.16 26.60
CA ALA A 310 2.71 21.55 26.81
C ALA A 310 2.16 21.78 28.23
N ASN A 311 1.67 20.72 28.88
CA ASN A 311 1.01 20.78 30.20
C ASN A 311 1.87 20.30 31.36
N GLY A 312 3.11 19.83 31.11
CA GLY A 312 4.07 19.62 32.17
C GLY A 312 4.33 20.96 32.85
N SER A 313 3.78 21.15 34.05
CA SER A 313 3.96 22.33 34.91
C SER A 313 5.41 22.40 35.38
N ASP A 314 6.30 22.69 34.45
CA ASP A 314 7.70 22.88 34.75
C ASP A 314 7.81 24.26 35.41
N PRO A 315 8.42 24.37 36.61
CA PRO A 315 8.54 25.62 37.34
C PRO A 315 9.00 26.73 36.42
N GLY A 316 8.16 27.74 36.20
CA GLY A 316 8.51 28.83 35.27
C GLY A 316 9.77 29.55 35.72
N LEU A 317 10.35 30.39 34.85
CA LEU A 317 11.44 31.31 35.23
C LEU A 317 11.12 32.08 36.53
N TYR A 318 9.85 32.40 36.73
CA TYR A 318 9.35 33.03 37.95
C TYR A 318 9.58 32.16 39.19
N GLU A 319 9.28 30.86 39.15
CA GLU A 319 9.49 29.96 40.28
C GLU A 319 10.98 29.77 40.58
N ASP A 320 11.82 29.65 39.55
CA ASP A 320 13.28 29.58 39.75
C ASP A 320 13.83 30.87 40.38
N LEU A 321 13.32 32.03 39.94
CA LEU A 321 13.70 33.33 40.48
C LEU A 321 13.25 33.44 41.94
N MET A 322 12.01 33.04 42.25
CA MET A 322 11.48 33.04 43.62
C MET A 322 12.29 32.08 44.51
N ALA A 323 12.67 30.90 44.02
CA ALA A 323 13.53 29.97 44.74
C ALA A 323 14.92 30.57 45.01
N ALA A 324 15.49 31.31 44.04
CA ALA A 324 16.76 32.02 44.22
C ALA A 324 16.65 33.16 45.24
N VAL A 325 15.54 33.92 45.23
CA VAL A 325 15.26 34.98 46.20
C VAL A 325 15.05 34.39 47.61
N ASP A 326 14.36 33.27 47.73
CA ASP A 326 14.18 32.58 49.02
C ASP A 326 15.50 32.03 49.57
N ALA A 327 16.37 31.51 48.70
CA ALA A 327 17.71 31.09 49.08
C ALA A 327 18.54 32.28 49.58
N LEU A 328 18.42 33.44 48.94
CA LEU A 328 19.02 34.69 49.38
C LEU A 328 18.54 35.14 50.76
N ALA A 329 17.23 35.12 50.98
CA ALA A 329 16.63 35.49 52.26
C ALA A 329 17.13 34.59 53.40
N LYS A 330 17.32 33.28 53.13
CA LYS A 330 17.91 32.33 54.09
C LYS A 330 19.37 32.67 54.42
N VAL A 331 20.16 33.09 53.44
CA VAL A 331 21.56 33.51 53.66
C VAL A 331 21.61 34.78 54.51
N ASP A 332 20.75 35.78 54.27
CA ASP A 332 20.67 36.99 55.11
C ASP A 332 20.33 36.63 56.57
N GLN A 333 19.36 35.74 56.79
CA GLN A 333 18.99 35.28 58.13
C GLN A 333 20.16 34.60 58.86
N LEU A 334 20.94 33.75 58.17
CA LEU A 334 22.12 33.11 58.74
C LEU A 334 23.21 34.13 59.11
N LEU A 335 23.46 35.12 58.25
CA LEU A 335 24.44 36.19 58.53
C LEU A 335 24.04 37.04 59.73
N ARG A 336 22.75 37.36 59.88
CA ARG A 336 22.24 38.08 61.07
C ARG A 336 22.45 37.28 62.33
N ARG A 337 22.14 35.97 62.32
CA ARG A 337 22.35 35.10 63.48
C ARG A 337 23.81 35.05 63.92
N VAL A 338 24.75 34.89 62.98
CA VAL A 338 26.19 34.87 63.28
C VAL A 338 26.67 36.21 63.87
N ARG A 339 26.15 37.34 63.36
CA ARG A 339 26.47 38.67 63.90
C ARG A 339 25.96 38.85 65.33
N ASP A 340 24.74 38.37 65.61
CA ASP A 340 24.13 38.51 66.93
C ASP A 340 24.81 37.59 67.97
N GLU A 341 25.24 36.39 67.55
CA GLU A 341 26.02 35.45 68.37
C GLU A 341 27.48 35.93 68.62
N GLY A 342 28.02 36.76 67.73
CA GLY A 342 29.38 37.30 67.84
C GLY A 342 29.50 38.58 68.67
N LYS A 343 28.39 39.18 69.15
CA LYS A 343 28.43 40.37 70.00
C LYS A 343 28.87 39.93 71.42
N PRO A 344 30.02 40.38 71.95
CA PRO A 344 30.45 40.00 73.29
C PRO A 344 29.37 40.41 74.30
N PRO A 345 29.09 39.58 75.33
CA PRO A 345 28.09 39.92 76.34
C PRO A 345 28.46 41.28 76.93
N GLU A 346 27.54 42.23 76.84
CA GLU A 346 27.72 43.55 77.43
C GLU A 346 28.04 43.34 78.91
N ALA A 347 29.24 43.75 79.33
CA ALA A 347 29.67 43.62 80.70
C ALA A 347 28.67 44.39 81.57
N ASN A 348 27.87 43.64 82.34
CA ASN A 348 26.93 44.23 83.29
C ASN A 348 27.73 45.09 84.28
N PRO A 349 27.39 46.40 84.41
CA PRO A 349 28.15 47.33 85.24
C PRO A 349 28.11 46.99 86.73
#